data_AF-A0A7I7XT83-F1
#
_entry.id   AF-A0A7I7XT83-F1
#
_cell.length_a   1.000
_cell.length_b   1.000
_cell.length_c   1.000
_cell.angle_alpha   90.00
_cell.angle_beta   90.00
_cell.angle_gamma   90.00
#
_symmetry.space_group_name_H-M   'P 1'
#
loop_
_entity.id
_entity.type
_entity.pdbx_description
1 polymer ?
#
loop_
_entity_poly.entity_id
_entity_poly.type
_entity_poly.pdbx_seq_one_letter_code
_entity_poly.pdbx_strand_id
1 'polypeptide(L)'
;MTRLLEFIAQYLQVLYLNPAYRFTNSRSRGLADIDASITLSSERLTWVVSNDRGQFEISVAPTRVGGEDDWFWLSVIRQYLGGGDDTEQGSILDQVSWLATSLPAIEGLFADDRRAAEVCAELNDLQRANAYKNWGIPHPEA
;
A
#
# COMPACT_ATOMS: atom_id res chain seq x y z
N MET A 1 1.55 7.64 17.69
CA MET A 1 0.12 7.42 17.31
C MET A 1 -0.59 8.70 16.91
N THR A 2 -0.51 9.80 17.69
CA THR A 2 -1.16 11.09 17.36
C THR A 2 -0.87 11.58 15.94
N ARG A 3 0.41 11.66 15.55
CA ARG A 3 0.80 12.07 14.18
C ARG A 3 0.20 11.20 13.08
N LEU A 4 0.01 9.90 13.34
CA LEU A 4 -0.59 8.99 12.37
C LEU A 4 -2.09 9.24 12.21
N LEU A 5 -2.79 9.52 13.31
CA LEU A 5 -4.22 9.89 13.26
C LEU A 5 -4.42 11.24 12.56
N GLU A 6 -3.58 12.23 12.86
CA GLU A 6 -3.58 13.54 12.18
C GLU A 6 -3.36 13.37 10.68
N PHE A 7 -2.36 12.58 10.30
CA PHE A 7 -2.09 12.26 8.90
C PHE A 7 -3.30 11.60 8.22
N ILE A 8 -3.89 10.56 8.83
CA ILE A 8 -5.08 9.89 8.27
C ILE A 8 -6.25 10.87 8.12
N ALA A 9 -6.54 11.66 9.16
CA ALA A 9 -7.65 12.61 9.17
C ALA A 9 -7.51 13.68 8.08
N GLN A 10 -6.28 14.19 7.89
CA GLN A 10 -5.98 15.23 6.93
C GLN A 10 -5.94 14.72 5.50
N TYR A 11 -5.36 13.54 5.27
CA TYR A 11 -4.94 13.10 3.93
C TYR A 11 -5.72 11.89 3.40
N LEU A 12 -6.17 10.96 4.25
CA LEU A 12 -6.77 9.69 3.83
C LEU A 12 -8.30 9.65 3.95
N GLN A 13 -8.95 10.77 3.70
CA GLN A 13 -10.41 10.93 3.73
C GLN A 13 -11.13 9.92 2.83
N VAL A 14 -10.56 9.62 1.66
CA VAL A 14 -11.10 8.64 0.72
C VAL A 14 -11.26 7.23 1.32
N LEU A 15 -10.46 6.89 2.34
CA LEU A 15 -10.58 5.63 3.06
C LEU A 15 -11.50 5.78 4.28
N TYR A 16 -11.20 6.69 5.21
CA TYR A 16 -11.91 6.69 6.51
C TYR A 16 -13.34 7.25 6.45
N LEU A 17 -13.68 8.08 5.45
CA LEU A 17 -15.06 8.53 5.22
C LEU A 17 -15.85 7.58 4.31
N ASN A 18 -15.17 6.63 3.64
CA ASN A 18 -15.85 5.66 2.81
C ASN A 18 -16.52 4.59 3.71
N PRO A 19 -17.85 4.43 3.63
CA PRO A 19 -18.58 3.52 4.51
C PRO A 19 -18.24 2.04 4.27
N ALA A 20 -17.53 1.68 3.19
CA ALA A 20 -17.04 0.33 2.99
C ALA A 20 -15.83 -0.03 3.88
N TYR A 21 -15.06 0.96 4.33
CA TYR A 21 -13.87 0.74 5.15
C TYR A 21 -14.15 1.00 6.63
N ARG A 22 -13.50 0.21 7.50
CA ARG A 22 -13.56 0.34 8.96
C ARG A 22 -12.16 0.23 9.53
N PHE A 23 -11.89 0.98 10.60
CA PHE A 23 -10.71 0.75 11.42
C PHE A 23 -10.84 -0.62 12.10
N THR A 24 -9.92 -1.53 11.81
CA THR A 24 -9.98 -2.92 12.31
C THR A 24 -8.84 -3.25 13.26
N ASN A 25 -7.72 -2.55 13.16
CA ASN A 25 -6.58 -2.73 14.05
C ASN A 25 -5.78 -1.44 14.21
N SER A 26 -5.07 -1.33 15.31
CA SER A 26 -4.08 -0.28 15.54
C SER A 26 -2.95 -0.84 16.39
N ARG A 27 -1.71 -0.47 16.07
CA ARG A 27 -0.52 -0.86 16.84
C ARG A 27 0.32 0.36 17.14
N SER A 28 0.88 0.41 18.34
CA SER A 28 1.95 1.34 18.66
C SER A 28 2.90 0.72 19.68
N ARG A 29 4.17 1.15 19.70
CA ARG A 29 5.08 0.85 20.83
C ARG A 29 4.86 1.74 22.06
N GLY A 30 3.80 2.56 22.08
CA GLY A 30 3.56 3.54 23.15
C GLY A 30 4.49 4.76 23.10
N LEU A 31 5.32 4.87 22.06
CA LEU A 31 6.14 6.05 21.79
C LEU A 31 5.37 7.00 20.87
N ALA A 32 5.49 8.31 21.12
CA ALA A 32 4.64 9.32 20.48
C ALA A 32 4.80 9.33 18.95
N ASP A 33 6.04 9.17 18.48
CA ASP A 33 6.45 9.53 17.12
C ASP A 33 7.02 8.37 16.28
N ILE A 34 7.08 7.15 16.82
CA ILE A 34 7.69 6.01 16.13
C ILE A 34 6.84 4.75 16.28
N ASP A 35 7.02 3.83 15.33
CA ASP A 35 6.46 2.49 15.36
C ASP A 35 4.95 2.46 15.63
N ALA A 36 4.18 3.23 14.84
CA ALA A 36 2.73 3.22 14.88
C ALA A 36 2.14 2.74 13.54
N SER A 37 1.06 1.97 13.60
CA SER A 37 0.29 1.59 12.42
C SER A 37 -1.21 1.54 12.71
N ILE A 38 -1.99 1.79 11.67
CA ILE A 38 -3.45 1.68 11.67
C ILE A 38 -3.86 0.84 10.46
N THR A 39 -4.81 -0.06 10.68
CA THR A 39 -5.39 -0.91 9.65
C THR A 39 -6.83 -0.47 9.36
N LEU A 40 -7.15 -0.27 8.08
CA LEU A 40 -8.50 -0.05 7.59
C LEU A 40 -8.91 -1.19 6.65
N SER A 41 -9.98 -1.91 6.96
CA SER A 41 -10.44 -3.04 6.15
C SER A 41 -11.82 -2.79 5.57
N SER A 42 -12.04 -3.25 4.35
CA SER A 42 -13.35 -3.50 3.75
C SER A 42 -13.54 -5.00 3.54
N GLU A 43 -14.60 -5.39 2.83
CA GLU A 43 -14.79 -6.76 2.40
C GLU A 43 -13.75 -7.26 1.39
N ARG A 44 -13.10 -6.35 0.66
CA ARG A 44 -12.22 -6.66 -0.48
C ARG A 44 -10.77 -6.30 -0.23
N LEU A 45 -10.52 -5.18 0.45
CA LEU A 45 -9.18 -4.64 0.64
C LEU A 45 -8.91 -4.32 2.11
N THR A 46 -7.69 -4.63 2.53
CA THR A 46 -7.12 -4.20 3.79
C THR A 46 -5.97 -3.25 3.51
N TRP A 47 -6.04 -2.07 4.11
CA TRP A 47 -5.03 -1.03 4.07
C TRP A 47 -4.27 -1.01 5.39
N VAL A 48 -2.96 -0.84 5.32
CA VAL A 48 -2.12 -0.51 6.47
C VAL A 48 -1.43 0.81 6.20
N VAL A 49 -1.58 1.73 7.15
CA VAL A 49 -0.86 3.01 7.18
C VAL A 49 0.06 2.97 8.37
N SER A 50 1.36 3.07 8.13
CA SER A 50 2.38 3.11 9.17
C SER A 50 3.05 4.47 9.26
N ASN A 51 3.60 4.77 10.43
CA ASN A 51 4.52 5.86 10.65
C ASN A 51 5.72 5.30 11.42
N ASP A 52 6.85 5.19 10.74
CA ASP A 52 8.14 4.90 11.35
C ASP A 52 9.03 6.14 11.26
N ARG A 53 9.34 6.74 12.42
CA ARG A 53 10.24 7.91 12.54
C ARG A 53 9.89 9.08 11.61
N GLY A 54 8.60 9.31 11.37
CA GLY A 54 8.11 10.38 10.49
C GLY A 54 8.03 9.99 9.02
N GLN A 55 8.43 8.77 8.66
CA GLN A 55 8.21 8.21 7.33
C GLN A 55 6.88 7.47 7.33
N PHE A 56 5.96 7.95 6.51
CA PHE A 56 4.65 7.37 6.34
C PHE A 56 4.67 6.41 5.16
N GLU A 57 4.09 5.22 5.35
CA GLU A 57 3.95 4.24 4.29
C GLU A 57 2.49 3.79 4.21
N ILE A 58 2.04 3.50 2.99
CA ILE A 58 0.69 3.01 2.71
C ILE A 58 0.83 1.71 1.93
N SER A 59 0.28 0.63 2.48
CA SER A 59 0.25 -0.69 1.87
C SER A 59 -1.17 -1.21 1.77
N VAL A 60 -1.42 -2.05 0.78
CA VAL A 60 -2.70 -2.70 0.56
C VAL A 60 -2.52 -4.19 0.31
N ALA A 61 -3.47 -4.97 0.81
CA ALA A 61 -3.61 -6.38 0.52
C ALA A 61 -5.09 -6.70 0.25
N PRO A 62 -5.41 -7.66 -0.62
CA PRO A 62 -6.75 -8.24 -0.69
C PRO A 62 -7.15 -8.88 0.65
N THR A 63 -8.37 -8.61 1.11
CA THR A 63 -8.85 -9.12 2.42
C THR A 63 -9.13 -10.61 2.42
N ARG A 64 -9.59 -11.16 1.29
CA ARG A 64 -10.08 -12.56 1.18
C ARG A 64 -9.07 -13.52 0.56
N VAL A 65 -8.15 -13.01 -0.24
CA VAL A 65 -7.29 -13.81 -1.12
C VAL A 65 -5.86 -13.32 -0.98
N GLY A 66 -5.11 -13.82 0.00
CA GLY A 66 -3.71 -13.49 0.19
C GLY A 66 -3.10 -14.25 1.37
N GLY A 67 -1.78 -14.46 1.32
CA GLY A 67 -0.98 -14.93 2.45
C GLY A 67 -0.53 -13.79 3.36
N GLU A 68 0.18 -14.10 4.45
CA GLU A 68 0.76 -13.09 5.35
C GLU A 68 1.72 -12.12 4.63
N ASP A 69 2.24 -12.52 3.47
CA ASP A 69 3.24 -11.80 2.70
C ASP A 69 2.68 -10.97 1.53
N ASP A 70 1.37 -11.04 1.21
CA ASP A 70 0.78 -10.36 0.04
C ASP A 70 0.42 -8.89 0.32
N TRP A 71 1.39 -8.14 0.85
CA TRP A 71 1.28 -6.71 1.08
C TRP A 71 2.02 -5.92 0.01
N PHE A 72 1.30 -5.01 -0.63
CA PHE A 72 1.82 -4.22 -1.73
C PHE A 72 1.86 -2.75 -1.34
N TRP A 73 3.05 -2.14 -1.41
CA TRP A 73 3.18 -0.69 -1.30
C TRP A 73 2.38 0.01 -2.38
N LEU A 74 1.83 1.18 -2.04
CA LEU A 74 0.99 1.95 -2.95
C LEU A 74 1.72 2.34 -4.25
N SER A 75 3.04 2.54 -4.18
CA SER A 75 3.90 2.78 -5.35
C SER A 75 3.92 1.60 -6.32
N VAL A 76 3.94 0.36 -5.83
CA VAL A 76 3.90 -0.86 -6.65
C VAL A 76 2.56 -0.98 -7.35
N ILE A 77 1.45 -0.72 -6.64
CA ILE A 77 0.11 -0.70 -7.24
C ILE A 77 0.01 0.37 -8.33
N ARG A 78 0.59 1.55 -8.08
CA ARG A 78 0.65 2.63 -9.07
C ARG A 78 1.44 2.24 -10.31
N GLN A 79 2.59 1.60 -10.13
CA GLN A 79 3.41 1.11 -11.23
C GLN A 79 2.65 0.07 -12.05
N TYR A 80 1.99 -0.87 -11.38
CA TYR A 80 1.18 -1.92 -12.02
C TYR A 80 0.02 -1.33 -12.85
N LEU A 81 -0.70 -0.34 -12.33
CA LEU A 81 -1.81 0.31 -13.04
C LEU A 81 -1.36 1.27 -14.14
N GLY A 82 -0.22 1.96 -13.95
CA GLY A 82 0.24 3.03 -14.82
C GLY A 82 1.26 2.64 -15.89
N GLY A 83 1.90 1.47 -15.75
CA GLY A 83 2.91 0.98 -16.72
C GLY A 83 4.24 1.75 -16.72
N GLY A 84 4.71 2.20 -15.55
CA GLY A 84 5.93 3.00 -15.40
C GLY A 84 7.18 2.22 -14.96
N ASP A 85 8.35 2.85 -15.09
CA ASP A 85 9.66 2.31 -14.66
C ASP A 85 10.09 2.84 -13.27
N ASP A 86 9.23 3.67 -12.66
CA ASP A 86 9.54 4.41 -11.44
C ASP A 86 9.40 3.54 -10.21
N THR A 87 10.55 3.04 -9.76
CA THR A 87 10.79 2.65 -8.38
C THR A 87 10.74 3.85 -7.41
N GLU A 88 10.60 5.07 -7.93
CA GLU A 88 10.42 6.26 -7.12
C GLU A 88 9.01 6.28 -6.53
N GLN A 89 8.93 6.03 -5.22
CA GLN A 89 7.66 6.09 -4.49
C GLN A 89 6.99 7.48 -4.54
N GLY A 90 7.70 8.52 -4.98
CA GLY A 90 7.27 9.92 -4.89
C GLY A 90 7.16 10.39 -3.43
N SER A 91 6.67 11.62 -3.22
CA SER A 91 6.35 12.06 -1.87
C SER A 91 5.10 11.35 -1.35
N ILE A 92 4.96 11.23 -0.02
CA ILE A 92 3.73 10.67 0.57
C ILE A 92 2.48 11.47 0.16
N LEU A 93 2.61 12.78 -0.08
CA LEU A 93 1.50 13.62 -0.54
C LEU A 93 1.07 13.27 -1.97
N ASP A 94 2.02 12.96 -2.84
CA ASP A 94 1.73 12.50 -4.21
C ASP A 94 1.03 11.14 -4.19
N GLN A 95 1.47 10.24 -3.31
CA GLN A 95 0.85 8.94 -3.12
C GLN A 95 -0.60 9.07 -2.64
N VAL A 96 -0.85 9.91 -1.63
CA VAL A 96 -2.21 10.19 -1.13
C VAL A 96 -3.10 10.78 -2.22
N SER A 97 -2.61 11.77 -2.95
CA SER A 97 -3.34 12.43 -4.04
C SER A 97 -3.71 11.44 -5.13
N TRP A 98 -2.77 10.56 -5.48
CA TRP A 98 -2.99 9.50 -6.45
C TRP A 98 -4.01 8.46 -5.94
N LEU A 99 -3.91 8.02 -4.68
CA LEU A 99 -4.88 7.11 -4.08
C LEU A 99 -6.30 7.68 -4.11
N ALA A 100 -6.47 8.97 -3.80
CA ALA A 100 -7.77 9.63 -3.80
C ALA A 100 -8.49 9.54 -5.15
N THR A 101 -7.73 9.56 -6.26
CA THR A 101 -8.27 9.48 -7.63
C THR A 101 -8.30 8.05 -8.17
N SER A 102 -7.48 7.15 -7.63
CA SER A 102 -7.28 5.79 -8.16
C SER A 102 -7.94 4.68 -7.33
N LEU A 103 -8.51 5.00 -6.16
CA LEU A 103 -9.15 3.99 -5.29
C LEU A 103 -10.12 3.06 -6.04
N PRO A 104 -11.03 3.53 -6.92
CA PRO A 104 -11.93 2.64 -7.64
C PRO A 104 -11.20 1.67 -8.59
N ALA A 105 -10.09 2.10 -9.19
CA ALA A 105 -9.27 1.23 -10.05
C ALA A 105 -8.56 0.16 -9.22
N ILE A 106 -8.04 0.54 -8.05
CA ILE A 106 -7.42 -0.41 -7.10
C ILE A 106 -8.46 -1.43 -6.62
N GLU A 107 -9.66 -0.98 -6.24
CA GLU A 107 -10.76 -1.88 -5.87
C GLU A 107 -11.17 -2.81 -7.02
N GLY A 108 -11.08 -2.33 -8.26
CA GLY A 108 -11.33 -3.13 -9.47
C GLY A 108 -10.34 -4.27 -9.66
N LEU A 109 -9.07 -4.09 -9.27
CA LEU A 109 -8.04 -5.13 -9.36
C LEU A 109 -8.39 -6.37 -8.52
N PHE A 110 -9.03 -6.15 -7.37
CA PHE A 110 -9.33 -7.18 -6.39
C PHE A 110 -10.84 -7.43 -6.23
N ALA A 111 -11.62 -7.15 -7.28
CA ALA A 111 -13.07 -7.28 -7.24
C ALA A 111 -13.58 -8.74 -7.23
N ASP A 112 -12.80 -9.66 -7.80
CA ASP A 112 -13.08 -11.09 -7.90
C ASP A 112 -11.91 -11.89 -7.34
N ASP A 113 -12.20 -12.94 -6.58
CA ASP A 113 -11.19 -13.72 -5.84
C ASP A 113 -10.16 -14.39 -6.77
N ARG A 114 -10.59 -14.89 -7.93
CA ARG A 114 -9.68 -15.48 -8.91
C ARG A 114 -8.78 -14.40 -9.51
N ARG A 115 -9.37 -13.28 -9.93
CA ARG A 115 -8.59 -12.16 -10.47
C ARG A 115 -7.62 -11.59 -9.43
N ALA A 116 -8.03 -11.50 -8.18
CA ALA A 116 -7.20 -11.04 -7.08
C ALA A 116 -5.95 -11.92 -6.90
N ALA A 117 -6.09 -13.25 -6.97
CA ALA A 117 -4.95 -14.17 -6.90
C ALA A 117 -3.98 -13.98 -8.06
N GLU A 118 -4.49 -13.84 -9.29
CA GLU A 118 -3.68 -13.57 -10.48
C GLU A 118 -2.92 -12.23 -10.34
N VAL A 119 -3.62 -11.17 -9.92
CA VAL A 119 -3.01 -9.84 -9.68
C VAL A 119 -1.95 -9.91 -8.58
N CYS A 120 -2.16 -10.65 -7.49
CA CYS A 120 -1.15 -10.80 -6.44
C CYS A 120 0.13 -11.48 -6.96
N ALA A 121 -0.01 -12.51 -7.79
CA ALA A 121 1.15 -13.15 -8.41
C ALA A 121 1.92 -12.17 -9.31
N GLU A 122 1.21 -11.39 -10.14
CA GLU A 122 1.82 -10.38 -11.01
C GLU A 122 2.50 -9.25 -10.20
N LEU A 123 1.89 -8.80 -9.10
CA LEU A 123 2.46 -7.78 -8.21
C LEU A 123 3.70 -8.29 -7.47
N ASN A 124 3.71 -9.56 -7.04
CA ASN A 124 4.88 -10.21 -6.45
C ASN A 124 6.03 -10.30 -7.45
N ASP A 125 5.75 -10.64 -8.72
CA ASP A 125 6.74 -10.60 -9.80
C ASP A 125 7.31 -9.19 -10.00
N LEU A 126 6.44 -8.17 -9.97
CA LEU A 126 6.84 -6.77 -10.08
C LEU A 126 7.73 -6.33 -8.92
N GLN A 127 7.38 -6.68 -7.67
CA GLN A 127 8.22 -6.40 -6.50
C GLN A 127 9.60 -7.05 -6.62
N ARG A 128 9.65 -8.31 -7.08
CA ARG A 128 10.92 -9.02 -7.32
C ARG A 128 11.76 -8.34 -8.40
N ALA A 129 11.14 -7.93 -9.50
CA ALA A 129 11.82 -7.20 -10.57
C ALA A 129 12.39 -5.86 -10.06
N ASN A 130 11.61 -5.10 -9.29
CA ASN A 130 12.05 -3.85 -8.67
C ASN A 130 13.20 -4.07 -7.68
N ALA A 131 13.12 -5.12 -6.85
CA ALA A 131 14.20 -5.47 -5.92
C ALA A 131 15.50 -5.82 -6.66
N TYR A 132 15.41 -6.61 -7.73
CA TYR A 132 16.56 -6.95 -8.56
C TYR A 132 17.14 -5.72 -9.27
N LYS A 133 16.30 -4.83 -9.80
CA LYS A 133 16.74 -3.58 -10.44
C LYS A 133 17.53 -2.68 -9.47
N ASN A 134 17.06 -2.56 -8.22
CA ASN A 134 17.63 -1.65 -7.23
C ASN A 134 18.81 -2.23 -6.45
N TRP A 135 18.82 -3.56 -6.22
CA TRP A 135 19.74 -4.22 -5.29
C TRP A 135 20.39 -5.49 -5.86
N GLY A 136 20.07 -5.87 -7.09
CA GLY A 136 20.74 -6.98 -7.77
C GLY A 136 22.21 -6.66 -8.00
N ILE A 137 23.08 -7.66 -7.87
CA ILE A 137 24.49 -7.53 -8.22
C ILE A 137 24.56 -7.31 -9.74
N PRO A 138 25.12 -6.19 -10.24
CA PRO A 138 25.26 -6.00 -11.68
C PRO A 138 26.15 -7.10 -12.24
N HIS A 139 25.69 -7.78 -13.29
CA HIS A 139 26.53 -8.72 -14.01
C HIS A 139 27.64 -7.92 -14.69
N PRO A 140 28.93 -8.26 -14.52
CA PRO A 140 29.97 -7.64 -15.32
C PRO A 140 29.67 -7.96 -16.79
N GLU A 141 29.53 -6.92 -17.61
CA GLU A 141 29.30 -7.05 -19.05
C GLU A 141 30.37 -7.97 -19.65
N ALA A 142 29.94 -8.99 -20.40
CA ALA A 142 30.79 -9.96 -21.09
C ALA A 142 31.20 -9.45 -22.48
#